data_AF-A0AA50KKP5-F1
#
_entry.id   AF-A0AA50KKP5-F1
#
_cell.length_a   1.000
_cell.length_b   1.000
_cell.length_c   1.000
_cell.angle_alpha   90.00
_cell.angle_beta   90.00
_cell.angle_gamma   90.00
#
_symmetry.space_group_name_H-M   'P 1'
#
loop_
_entity.id
_entity.type
_entity.pdbx_description
1 polymer ?
#
loop_
_entity_poly.entity_id
_entity_poly.type
_entity_poly.pdbx_seq_one_letter_code
_entity_poly.pdbx_strand_id
1 'polypeptide(L)'
;MSITGLEKPHSLTQGIWLPEQIKQGERQAAAAMGMTLFELMSRAGLAAFELARRQWPQARHWWVFCGGGNNGGDGYVVARLARAAGLRVQLVQLGDAEALTGDAATARDHYRADGGAIETLEALQGQPDLVIDALFGTGLSGEPREPAQRHIAAINRLRVPVLAVDLPSGLCADNGHIPAEAVAADVTLSFVGLKPGLLTGRGPDVCGQVWLADLGIQHRLGQTPALQLLHWEAQRAFWPQRRRAAHKGEAGRLLVAGGHAGMSGAIRLAGEAALRCGTGLVRLVSHPEHVPFLNLTRPELMTAGFPGFDQWEWAHALVLGPGLGRDDWSRALLAAALSAGKPMVLDADALHLLQGRVPANAVLTPHAGEAAALLGCTVAEVENDRLAAVRQLREQTGAVVVLKGAGSLIAGEAGLALCPHGNPGMASGGMGDLLSGIIGALLAQGLTPEAAARLGVCLHAQAGDLAAVHGMVGMLASDLLTPIRRLINRTDEHDNNKPDPDPGR
;
A
#
# COMPACT_ATOMS: atom_id res chain seq x y z
N MET A 1 -11.39 -28.62 -1.02
CA MET A 1 -11.27 -28.17 0.38
C MET A 1 -10.88 -26.70 0.34
N SER A 2 -11.60 -25.82 1.06
CA SER A 2 -11.15 -24.43 1.18
C SER A 2 -10.00 -24.39 2.17
N ILE A 3 -8.86 -23.87 1.74
CA ILE A 3 -7.71 -23.57 2.59
C ILE A 3 -8.23 -22.63 3.69
N THR A 4 -8.26 -23.08 4.94
CA THR A 4 -8.83 -22.29 6.04
C THR A 4 -8.11 -20.95 6.15
N GLY A 5 -8.86 -19.85 6.01
CA GLY A 5 -8.32 -18.50 6.15
C GLY A 5 -7.41 -18.03 5.01
N LEU A 6 -7.41 -18.71 3.84
CA LEU A 6 -6.71 -18.20 2.67
C LEU A 6 -7.50 -17.08 2.01
N GLU A 7 -7.04 -15.85 2.21
CA GLU A 7 -7.62 -14.67 1.61
C GLU A 7 -6.86 -14.26 0.34
N LYS A 8 -7.64 -13.93 -0.70
CA LYS A 8 -7.12 -13.38 -1.95
C LYS A 8 -6.61 -11.95 -1.73
N PRO A 9 -5.71 -11.43 -2.60
CA PRO A 9 -5.21 -10.05 -2.52
C PRO A 9 -6.29 -8.97 -2.31
N HIS A 10 -7.47 -9.15 -2.92
CA HIS A 10 -8.58 -8.19 -2.84
C HIS A 10 -9.49 -8.36 -1.61
N SER A 11 -9.30 -9.42 -0.82
CA SER A 11 -10.13 -9.81 0.33
C SER A 11 -9.34 -9.92 1.64
N LEU A 12 -8.09 -9.45 1.64
CA LEU A 12 -7.22 -9.50 2.80
C LEU A 12 -7.85 -8.79 3.99
N THR A 13 -7.70 -9.34 5.20
CA THR A 13 -8.14 -8.75 6.47
C THR A 13 -7.68 -7.31 6.61
N GLN A 14 -8.46 -6.48 7.31
CA GLN A 14 -8.24 -5.04 7.38
C GLN A 14 -6.99 -4.62 8.19
N GLY A 15 -6.25 -5.57 8.77
CA GLY A 15 -5.14 -5.31 9.70
C GLY A 15 -3.77 -5.69 9.15
N ILE A 16 -2.81 -4.79 9.28
CA ILE A 16 -1.37 -5.05 9.09
C ILE A 16 -0.73 -5.10 10.48
N TRP A 17 0.09 -6.11 10.70
CA TRP A 17 0.64 -6.48 12.00
C TRP A 17 2.16 -6.43 11.96
N LEU A 18 2.78 -5.87 12.99
CA LEU A 18 4.22 -5.96 13.11
C LEU A 18 4.63 -7.41 13.42
N PRO A 19 5.78 -7.88 12.90
CA PRO A 19 6.40 -9.16 13.25
C PRO A 19 6.33 -9.48 14.74
N GLU A 20 6.72 -8.52 15.59
CA GLU A 20 6.75 -8.69 17.04
C GLU A 20 5.36 -8.86 17.65
N GLN A 21 4.31 -8.21 17.10
CA GLN A 21 2.93 -8.41 17.57
C GLN A 21 2.45 -9.84 17.34
N ILE A 22 2.75 -10.39 16.16
CA ILE A 22 2.40 -11.78 15.82
C ILE A 22 3.14 -12.73 16.76
N LYS A 23 4.46 -12.56 16.91
CA LYS A 23 5.29 -13.39 17.78
C LYS A 23 4.84 -13.38 19.24
N GLN A 24 4.42 -12.23 19.77
CA GLN A 24 3.93 -12.12 21.15
C GLN A 24 2.56 -12.79 21.33
N GLY A 25 1.69 -12.72 20.32
CA GLY A 25 0.33 -13.23 20.38
C GLY A 25 0.17 -14.71 20.00
N GLU A 26 1.04 -15.25 19.14
CA GLU A 26 0.84 -16.57 18.52
C GLU A 26 0.73 -17.71 19.55
N ARG A 27 1.57 -17.70 20.58
CA ARG A 27 1.58 -18.76 21.60
C ARG A 27 0.29 -18.78 22.40
N GLN A 28 -0.20 -17.59 22.79
CA GLN A 28 -1.46 -17.47 23.54
C GLN A 28 -2.66 -17.81 22.66
N ALA A 29 -2.65 -17.36 21.40
CA ALA A 29 -3.70 -17.63 20.44
C ALA A 29 -3.81 -19.12 20.08
N ALA A 30 -2.67 -19.80 19.88
CA ALA A 30 -2.61 -21.25 19.65
C ALA A 30 -3.11 -22.03 20.86
N ALA A 31 -2.63 -21.68 22.07
CA ALA A 31 -3.07 -22.32 23.31
C ALA A 31 -4.57 -22.14 23.56
N ALA A 32 -5.13 -20.96 23.26
CA ALA A 32 -6.57 -20.69 23.36
C ALA A 32 -7.43 -21.54 22.40
N MET A 33 -6.82 -22.11 21.36
CA MET A 33 -7.45 -23.05 20.44
C MET A 33 -7.13 -24.52 20.77
N GLY A 34 -6.42 -24.78 21.88
CA GLY A 34 -5.95 -26.12 22.23
C GLY A 34 -4.91 -26.68 21.26
N MET A 35 -4.17 -25.81 20.57
CA MET A 35 -3.14 -26.19 19.60
C MET A 35 -1.73 -25.91 20.13
N THR A 36 -0.81 -26.79 19.76
CA THR A 36 0.63 -26.60 19.87
C THR A 36 1.17 -25.68 18.78
N LEU A 37 2.36 -25.13 18.99
CA LEU A 37 3.05 -24.33 17.95
C LEU A 37 3.46 -25.20 16.75
N PHE A 38 3.82 -26.47 16.97
CA PHE A 38 4.05 -27.43 15.90
C PHE A 38 2.81 -27.66 15.01
N GLU A 39 1.61 -27.73 15.60
CA GLU A 39 0.37 -27.84 14.82
C GLU A 39 0.10 -26.56 14.02
N LEU A 40 0.45 -25.39 14.55
CA LEU A 40 0.36 -24.13 13.81
C LEU A 40 1.32 -24.10 12.62
N MET A 41 2.58 -24.50 12.82
CA MET A 41 3.58 -24.71 11.75
C MET A 41 3.07 -25.71 10.70
N SER A 42 2.46 -26.81 11.15
CA SER A 42 1.88 -27.81 10.24
C SER A 42 0.77 -27.22 9.37
N ARG A 43 -0.05 -26.30 9.91
CA ARG A 43 -1.08 -25.57 9.12
C ARG A 43 -0.47 -24.58 8.15
N ALA A 44 0.58 -23.86 8.56
CA ALA A 44 1.31 -22.94 7.70
C ALA A 44 1.92 -23.66 6.49
N GLY A 45 2.67 -24.74 6.73
CA GLY A 45 3.22 -25.58 5.67
C GLY A 45 2.15 -26.23 4.79
N LEU A 46 1.03 -26.67 5.36
CA LEU A 46 -0.11 -27.17 4.57
C LEU A 46 -0.68 -26.08 3.65
N ALA A 47 -0.93 -24.87 4.17
CA ALA A 47 -1.46 -23.78 3.37
C ALA A 47 -0.52 -23.38 2.22
N ALA A 48 0.80 -23.35 2.47
CA ALA A 48 1.80 -23.10 1.45
C ALA A 48 1.83 -24.21 0.38
N PHE A 49 1.78 -25.47 0.79
CA PHE A 49 1.69 -26.61 -0.13
C PHE A 49 0.42 -26.55 -1.00
N GLU A 50 -0.74 -26.30 -0.39
CA GLU A 50 -2.02 -26.22 -1.12
C GLU A 50 -2.04 -25.03 -2.09
N LEU A 51 -1.50 -23.88 -1.70
CA LEU A 51 -1.36 -22.73 -2.58
C LEU A 51 -0.42 -23.02 -3.75
N ALA A 52 0.74 -23.64 -3.50
CA ALA A 52 1.67 -24.05 -4.54
C ALA A 52 1.02 -24.99 -5.56
N ARG A 53 0.30 -26.03 -5.10
CA ARG A 53 -0.45 -26.97 -5.96
C ARG A 53 -1.55 -26.27 -6.76
N ARG A 54 -2.17 -25.23 -6.19
CA ARG A 54 -3.21 -24.45 -6.86
C ARG A 54 -2.64 -23.54 -7.95
N GLN A 55 -1.55 -22.83 -7.67
CA GLN A 55 -0.95 -21.87 -8.60
C GLN A 55 -0.17 -22.57 -9.71
N TRP A 56 0.53 -23.66 -9.39
CA TRP A 56 1.34 -24.43 -10.34
C TRP A 56 0.99 -25.92 -10.30
N PRO A 57 -0.22 -26.30 -10.75
CA PRO A 57 -0.69 -27.69 -10.69
C PRO A 57 0.18 -28.67 -11.49
N GLN A 58 0.87 -28.17 -12.52
CA GLN A 58 1.75 -28.92 -13.39
C GLN A 58 3.17 -29.11 -12.83
N ALA A 59 3.57 -28.37 -11.80
CA ALA A 59 4.91 -28.50 -11.23
C ALA A 59 5.06 -29.86 -10.54
N ARG A 60 6.05 -30.66 -10.98
CA ARG A 60 6.33 -32.02 -10.50
C ARG A 60 7.66 -32.15 -9.78
N HIS A 61 8.60 -31.25 -10.05
CA HIS A 61 9.91 -31.20 -9.41
C HIS A 61 10.08 -29.91 -8.61
N TRP A 62 10.15 -30.01 -7.29
CA TRP A 62 10.23 -28.86 -6.39
C TRP A 62 11.58 -28.80 -5.71
N TRP A 63 12.16 -27.59 -5.63
CA TRP A 63 13.27 -27.29 -4.75
C TRP A 63 12.77 -26.53 -3.54
N VAL A 64 13.13 -26.97 -2.34
CA VAL A 64 12.69 -26.35 -1.09
C VAL A 64 13.92 -25.88 -0.31
N PHE A 65 14.00 -24.59 -0.03
CA PHE A 65 15.11 -23.99 0.69
C PHE A 65 14.68 -23.66 2.11
N CYS A 66 15.22 -24.36 3.10
CA CYS A 66 14.82 -24.22 4.50
C CYS A 66 15.88 -23.50 5.34
N GLY A 67 15.43 -22.58 6.19
CA GLY A 67 16.27 -21.90 7.18
C GLY A 67 16.45 -22.65 8.50
N GLY A 68 17.15 -22.00 9.44
CA GLY A 68 17.39 -22.50 10.80
C GLY A 68 16.23 -22.32 11.79
N GLY A 69 15.21 -21.53 11.43
CA GLY A 69 14.10 -21.16 12.31
C GLY A 69 12.76 -21.77 11.93
N ASN A 70 11.67 -21.24 12.51
CA ASN A 70 10.31 -21.73 12.27
C ASN A 70 9.91 -21.70 10.78
N ASN A 71 10.34 -20.68 10.02
CA ASN A 71 10.09 -20.62 8.57
C ASN A 71 10.68 -21.83 7.84
N GLY A 72 11.89 -22.26 8.22
CA GLY A 72 12.50 -23.49 7.69
C GLY A 72 11.69 -24.74 8.07
N GLY A 73 11.13 -24.77 9.28
CA GLY A 73 10.17 -25.78 9.73
C GLY A 73 8.93 -25.86 8.82
N ASP A 74 8.34 -24.72 8.47
CA ASP A 74 7.23 -24.66 7.51
C ASP A 74 7.65 -25.24 6.15
N GLY A 75 8.86 -24.93 5.68
CA GLY A 75 9.45 -25.50 4.46
C GLY A 75 9.58 -27.03 4.51
N TYR A 76 10.02 -27.60 5.63
CA TYR A 76 10.05 -29.08 5.81
C TYR A 76 8.66 -29.69 5.74
N VAL A 77 7.64 -29.04 6.31
CA VAL A 77 6.25 -29.50 6.20
C VAL A 77 5.80 -29.47 4.73
N VAL A 78 6.08 -28.39 3.99
CA VAL A 78 5.77 -28.30 2.55
C VAL A 78 6.45 -29.44 1.78
N ALA A 79 7.75 -29.67 1.99
CA ALA A 79 8.52 -30.70 1.32
C ALA A 79 7.98 -32.11 1.61
N ARG A 80 7.63 -32.39 2.86
CA ARG A 80 7.03 -33.65 3.30
C ARG A 80 5.69 -33.90 2.60
N LEU A 81 4.80 -32.90 2.58
CA LEU A 81 3.50 -32.99 1.91
C LEU A 81 3.64 -33.16 0.39
N ALA A 82 4.58 -32.45 -0.24
CA ALA A 82 4.87 -32.59 -1.66
C ALA A 82 5.37 -33.99 -2.02
N ARG A 83 6.25 -34.59 -1.21
CA ARG A 83 6.68 -35.98 -1.38
C ARG A 83 5.52 -36.97 -1.20
N ALA A 84 4.70 -36.79 -0.17
CA ALA A 84 3.52 -37.63 0.07
C ALA A 84 2.53 -37.56 -1.11
N ALA A 85 2.48 -36.44 -1.83
CA ALA A 85 1.71 -36.27 -3.06
C ALA A 85 2.39 -36.84 -4.33
N GLY A 86 3.53 -37.54 -4.20
CA GLY A 86 4.26 -38.16 -5.29
C GLY A 86 5.07 -37.18 -6.15
N LEU A 87 5.37 -35.98 -5.65
CA LEU A 87 6.23 -35.03 -6.33
C LEU A 87 7.71 -35.33 -6.05
N ARG A 88 8.57 -35.02 -7.03
CA ARG A 88 10.02 -35.05 -6.83
C ARG A 88 10.40 -33.81 -6.03
N VAL A 89 11.04 -34.00 -4.87
CA VAL A 89 11.45 -32.90 -3.98
C VAL A 89 12.93 -33.02 -3.67
N GLN A 90 13.67 -31.93 -3.86
CA GLN A 90 15.03 -31.76 -3.34
C GLN A 90 15.01 -30.61 -2.34
N LEU A 91 15.45 -30.88 -1.11
CA LEU A 91 15.41 -29.91 -0.02
C LEU A 91 16.83 -29.54 0.38
N VAL A 92 17.12 -28.24 0.48
CA VAL A 92 18.39 -27.70 0.99
C VAL A 92 18.15 -27.05 2.34
N GLN A 93 18.99 -27.40 3.32
CA GLN A 93 19.04 -26.71 4.60
C GLN A 93 20.14 -25.65 4.58
N LEU A 94 19.80 -24.42 4.97
CA LEU A 94 20.78 -23.40 5.29
C LEU A 94 21.40 -23.70 6.66
N GLY A 95 22.72 -23.84 6.68
CA GLY A 95 23.47 -24.20 7.89
C GLY A 95 23.37 -25.69 8.21
N ASP A 96 23.70 -26.04 9.45
CA ASP A 96 23.69 -27.44 9.89
C ASP A 96 22.26 -27.89 10.26
N ALA A 97 21.77 -28.91 9.54
CA ALA A 97 20.46 -29.49 9.80
C ALA A 97 20.38 -30.13 11.19
N GLU A 98 21.47 -30.66 11.74
CA GLU A 98 21.47 -31.29 13.07
C GLU A 98 21.38 -30.26 14.21
N ALA A 99 21.76 -29.00 13.94
CA ALA A 99 21.69 -27.92 14.91
C ALA A 99 20.28 -27.34 15.10
N LEU A 100 19.29 -27.79 14.31
CA LEU A 100 17.90 -27.38 14.49
C LEU A 100 17.37 -27.85 15.85
N THR A 101 16.55 -27.00 16.48
CA THR A 101 15.87 -27.28 17.75
C THR A 101 14.38 -26.95 17.67
N GLY A 102 13.60 -27.40 18.66
CA GLY A 102 12.16 -27.12 18.74
C GLY A 102 11.36 -27.66 17.55
N ASP A 103 10.31 -26.93 17.17
CA ASP A 103 9.35 -27.37 16.15
C ASP A 103 9.99 -27.58 14.77
N ALA A 104 11.00 -26.79 14.41
CA ALA A 104 11.73 -26.96 13.15
C ALA A 104 12.52 -28.28 13.09
N ALA A 105 13.11 -28.70 14.22
CA ALA A 105 13.76 -30.01 14.33
C ALA A 105 12.75 -31.16 14.19
N THR A 106 11.58 -31.03 14.83
CA THR A 106 10.50 -32.00 14.70
C THR A 106 10.02 -32.12 13.24
N ALA A 107 9.87 -31.01 12.53
CA ALA A 107 9.48 -31.01 11.12
C ALA A 107 10.55 -31.69 10.23
N ARG A 108 11.84 -31.40 10.47
CA ARG A 108 12.97 -32.07 9.82
C ARG A 108 12.95 -33.58 10.05
N ASP A 109 12.73 -34.01 11.29
CA ASP A 109 12.72 -35.43 11.65
C ASP A 109 11.57 -36.18 11.00
N HIS A 110 10.38 -35.57 10.94
CA HIS A 110 9.25 -36.12 10.19
C HIS A 110 9.54 -36.24 8.68
N TYR A 111 10.19 -35.23 8.08
CA TYR A 111 10.59 -35.29 6.67
C TYR A 111 11.59 -36.43 6.40
N ARG A 112 12.58 -36.63 7.28
CA ARG A 112 13.55 -37.75 7.20
C ARG A 112 12.91 -39.11 7.41
N ALA A 113 12.02 -39.23 8.39
CA ALA A 113 11.29 -40.47 8.67
C ALA A 113 10.48 -40.94 7.45
N ASP A 114 9.97 -40.00 6.65
CA ASP A 114 9.26 -40.28 5.39
C ASP A 114 10.21 -40.46 4.18
N GLY A 115 11.50 -40.70 4.44
CA GLY A 115 12.53 -40.96 3.44
C GLY A 115 13.02 -39.72 2.69
N GLY A 116 12.75 -38.53 3.21
CA GLY A 116 13.27 -37.26 2.68
C GLY A 116 14.77 -37.12 2.89
N ALA A 117 15.49 -36.74 1.84
CA ALA A 117 16.91 -36.39 1.91
C ALA A 117 17.07 -34.87 2.04
N ILE A 118 18.06 -34.46 2.83
CA ILE A 118 18.51 -33.07 2.96
C ILE A 118 19.82 -32.96 2.18
N GLU A 119 19.83 -32.08 1.19
CA GLU A 119 20.92 -31.93 0.22
C GLU A 119 21.69 -30.63 0.46
N THR A 120 22.90 -30.56 -0.10
CA THR A 120 23.61 -29.28 -0.23
C THR A 120 23.17 -28.58 -1.52
N LEU A 121 23.42 -27.27 -1.59
CA LEU A 121 23.12 -26.49 -2.80
C LEU A 121 23.79 -27.07 -4.06
N GLU A 122 25.02 -27.57 -3.92
CA GLU A 122 25.79 -28.19 -5.02
C GLU A 122 25.26 -29.57 -5.44
N ALA A 123 24.54 -30.25 -4.55
CA ALA A 123 23.98 -31.58 -4.81
C ALA A 123 22.64 -31.53 -5.55
N LEU A 124 22.03 -30.35 -5.69
CA LEU A 124 20.80 -30.17 -6.45
C LEU A 124 20.98 -30.61 -7.92
N GLN A 125 19.99 -31.33 -8.46
CA GLN A 125 20.09 -31.96 -9.78
C GLN A 125 18.92 -31.60 -10.69
N GLY A 126 19.21 -31.33 -11.95
CA GLY A 126 18.19 -30.94 -12.93
C GLY A 126 17.66 -29.53 -12.68
N GLN A 127 16.55 -29.20 -13.35
CA GLN A 127 15.88 -27.92 -13.18
C GLN A 127 14.56 -28.15 -12.42
N PRO A 128 14.24 -27.38 -11.38
CA PRO A 128 12.95 -27.46 -10.72
C PRO A 128 11.86 -26.81 -11.58
N ASP A 129 10.62 -27.22 -11.37
CA ASP A 129 9.43 -26.55 -11.91
C ASP A 129 8.94 -25.45 -10.95
N LEU A 130 9.32 -25.51 -9.67
CA LEU A 130 8.93 -24.59 -8.61
C LEU A 130 10.01 -24.55 -7.52
N VAL A 131 10.29 -23.35 -7.03
CA VAL A 131 11.10 -23.14 -5.82
C VAL A 131 10.21 -22.69 -4.67
N ILE A 132 10.41 -23.28 -3.49
CA ILE A 132 9.83 -22.83 -2.23
C ILE A 132 10.96 -22.15 -1.43
N ASP A 133 10.82 -20.85 -1.23
CA ASP A 133 11.70 -20.08 -0.35
C ASP A 133 11.15 -20.09 1.07
N ALA A 134 11.85 -20.79 1.95
CA ALA A 134 11.56 -20.88 3.38
C ALA A 134 12.84 -20.64 4.21
N LEU A 135 13.80 -19.83 3.68
CA LEU A 135 15.08 -19.55 4.36
C LEU A 135 14.86 -18.62 5.56
N PHE A 136 14.14 -17.53 5.38
CA PHE A 136 13.90 -16.54 6.43
C PHE A 136 12.47 -16.01 6.36
N GLY A 137 11.81 -15.95 7.52
CA GLY A 137 10.56 -15.22 7.68
C GLY A 137 10.79 -13.95 8.50
N THR A 138 9.88 -13.66 9.42
CA THR A 138 9.95 -12.52 10.36
C THR A 138 11.19 -12.47 11.28
N GLY A 139 11.97 -13.55 11.38
CA GLY A 139 13.12 -13.64 12.30
C GLY A 139 14.43 -13.03 11.78
N LEU A 140 14.50 -12.58 10.52
CA LEU A 140 15.70 -11.98 9.96
C LEU A 140 15.90 -10.56 10.51
N SER A 141 17.04 -10.33 11.17
CA SER A 141 17.49 -9.00 11.57
C SER A 141 18.73 -8.59 10.76
N GLY A 142 18.60 -7.51 10.00
CA GLY A 142 19.71 -6.96 9.21
C GLY A 142 20.03 -7.78 7.95
N GLU A 143 21.24 -7.62 7.45
CA GLU A 143 21.69 -8.23 6.19
C GLU A 143 21.88 -9.76 6.31
N PRO A 144 21.32 -10.56 5.38
CA PRO A 144 21.63 -11.99 5.29
C PRO A 144 23.14 -12.19 5.18
N ARG A 145 23.74 -13.02 6.04
CA ARG A 145 25.17 -13.34 5.98
C ARG A 145 25.41 -14.59 5.14
N GLU A 146 26.62 -14.77 4.63
CA GLU A 146 27.00 -16.04 4.00
C GLU A 146 26.81 -17.24 4.96
N PRO A 147 26.35 -18.41 4.48
CA PRO A 147 26.11 -18.77 3.09
C PRO A 147 24.72 -18.35 2.54
N ALA A 148 23.92 -17.58 3.27
CA ALA A 148 22.54 -17.29 2.89
C ALA A 148 22.43 -16.41 1.64
N GLN A 149 23.33 -15.43 1.47
CA GLN A 149 23.40 -14.61 0.25
C GLN A 149 23.57 -15.48 -0.99
N ARG A 150 24.44 -16.49 -0.92
CA ARG A 150 24.62 -17.46 -2.01
C ARG A 150 23.35 -18.24 -2.34
N HIS A 151 22.52 -18.58 -1.35
CA HIS A 151 21.26 -19.28 -1.58
C HIS A 151 20.23 -18.37 -2.24
N ILE A 152 20.08 -17.13 -1.75
CA ILE A 152 19.20 -16.11 -2.34
C ILE A 152 19.59 -15.87 -3.81
N ALA A 153 20.87 -15.63 -4.08
CA ALA A 153 21.37 -15.43 -5.43
C ALA A 153 21.17 -16.66 -6.34
N ALA A 154 21.26 -17.88 -5.78
CA ALA A 154 20.99 -19.09 -6.54
C ALA A 154 19.50 -19.20 -6.93
N ILE A 155 18.59 -18.88 -6.00
CA ILE A 155 17.14 -18.85 -6.27
C ILE A 155 16.83 -17.83 -7.37
N ASN A 156 17.31 -16.59 -7.24
CA ASN A 156 17.03 -15.50 -8.17
C ASN A 156 17.58 -15.72 -9.60
N ARG A 157 18.58 -16.60 -9.77
CA ARG A 157 19.11 -16.98 -11.10
C ARG A 157 18.21 -17.98 -11.83
N LEU A 158 17.33 -18.68 -11.12
CA LEU A 158 16.42 -19.64 -11.73
C LEU A 158 15.30 -18.89 -12.45
N ARG A 159 14.98 -19.33 -13.67
CA ARG A 159 13.87 -18.79 -14.47
C ARG A 159 12.63 -19.66 -14.30
N VAL A 160 12.23 -19.87 -13.06
CA VAL A 160 11.14 -20.76 -12.66
C VAL A 160 10.32 -20.06 -11.59
N PRO A 161 9.05 -20.43 -11.41
CA PRO A 161 8.24 -19.83 -10.37
C PRO A 161 8.83 -20.00 -8.96
N VAL A 162 8.67 -18.98 -8.12
CA VAL A 162 9.10 -18.97 -6.71
C VAL A 162 7.93 -18.64 -5.79
N LEU A 163 7.68 -19.50 -4.80
CA LEU A 163 6.78 -19.24 -3.68
C LEU A 163 7.58 -18.92 -2.42
N ALA A 164 7.47 -17.68 -1.92
CA ALA A 164 8.00 -17.32 -0.62
C ALA A 164 7.01 -17.71 0.49
N VAL A 165 7.55 -18.36 1.52
CA VAL A 165 6.86 -18.77 2.74
C VAL A 165 7.05 -17.68 3.79
N ASP A 166 5.94 -17.11 4.24
CA ASP A 166 5.81 -15.95 5.13
C ASP A 166 6.29 -14.61 4.52
N LEU A 167 7.56 -14.53 4.15
CA LEU A 167 8.20 -13.37 3.51
C LEU A 167 9.28 -13.85 2.51
N PRO A 168 9.54 -13.09 1.43
CA PRO A 168 10.73 -13.34 0.62
C PRO A 168 12.00 -13.15 1.46
N SER A 169 12.85 -14.17 1.47
CA SER A 169 14.06 -14.19 2.27
C SER A 169 15.00 -13.05 1.88
N GLY A 170 15.42 -12.26 2.86
CA GLY A 170 16.22 -11.04 2.65
C GLY A 170 15.43 -9.73 2.69
N LEU A 171 14.09 -9.80 2.68
CA LEU A 171 13.21 -8.65 2.89
C LEU A 171 13.00 -8.38 4.39
N CYS A 172 13.14 -7.13 4.82
CA CYS A 172 12.78 -6.74 6.18
C CYS A 172 11.26 -6.67 6.34
N ALA A 173 10.72 -7.47 7.27
CA ALA A 173 9.28 -7.59 7.48
C ALA A 173 8.64 -6.30 8.05
N ASP A 174 9.39 -5.49 8.81
CA ASP A 174 8.86 -4.29 9.46
C ASP A 174 8.60 -3.14 8.49
N ASN A 175 9.50 -2.93 7.52
CA ASN A 175 9.53 -1.70 6.71
C ASN A 175 9.76 -1.94 5.21
N GLY A 176 10.04 -3.17 4.78
CA GLY A 176 10.24 -3.51 3.37
C GLY A 176 11.59 -3.07 2.81
N HIS A 177 12.54 -2.72 3.68
CA HIS A 177 13.92 -2.48 3.29
C HIS A 177 14.60 -3.79 2.87
N ILE A 178 15.48 -3.73 1.87
CA ILE A 178 16.32 -4.84 1.42
C ILE A 178 17.78 -4.41 1.64
N PRO A 179 18.45 -4.91 2.69
CA PRO A 179 19.82 -4.50 3.02
C PRO A 179 20.86 -4.85 1.96
N ALA A 180 20.68 -5.98 1.26
CA ALA A 180 21.57 -6.44 0.21
C ALA A 180 20.79 -7.03 -0.98
N GLU A 181 20.35 -8.28 -0.86
CA GLU A 181 19.52 -8.97 -1.86
C GLU A 181 18.40 -9.72 -1.14
N ALA A 182 17.23 -9.75 -1.78
CA ALA A 182 16.10 -10.57 -1.34
C ALA A 182 15.68 -11.51 -2.47
N VAL A 183 15.06 -12.62 -2.11
CA VAL A 183 14.41 -13.51 -3.07
C VAL A 183 13.33 -12.74 -3.82
N ALA A 184 13.35 -12.80 -5.15
CA ALA A 184 12.28 -12.28 -5.99
C ALA A 184 11.22 -13.38 -6.20
N ALA A 185 10.13 -13.30 -5.46
CA ALA A 185 9.05 -14.27 -5.49
C ALA A 185 7.95 -13.89 -6.50
N ASP A 186 7.37 -14.88 -7.17
CA ASP A 186 6.16 -14.70 -7.98
C ASP A 186 4.90 -14.64 -7.11
N VAL A 187 4.93 -15.37 -5.99
CA VAL A 187 3.87 -15.41 -4.98
C VAL A 187 4.49 -15.44 -3.59
N THR A 188 3.92 -14.71 -2.65
CA THR A 188 4.26 -14.77 -1.22
C THR A 188 3.02 -15.16 -0.43
N LEU A 189 3.14 -16.15 0.46
CA LEU A 189 2.08 -16.49 1.41
C LEU A 189 2.46 -16.05 2.82
N SER A 190 1.89 -14.95 3.28
CA SER A 190 2.06 -14.47 4.66
C SER A 190 1.19 -15.25 5.62
N PHE A 191 1.71 -15.54 6.82
CA PHE A 191 0.95 -16.24 7.86
C PHE A 191 0.44 -15.32 8.95
N VAL A 192 -0.73 -15.66 9.50
CA VAL A 192 -1.42 -14.97 10.61
C VAL A 192 -1.88 -13.56 10.23
N GLY A 193 -0.99 -12.68 9.82
CA GLY A 193 -1.30 -11.33 9.38
C GLY A 193 -0.33 -10.86 8.31
N LEU A 194 -0.71 -9.81 7.58
CA LEU A 194 0.21 -9.13 6.68
C LEU A 194 1.20 -8.30 7.49
N LYS A 195 2.46 -8.28 7.04
CA LYS A 195 3.51 -7.44 7.62
C LYS A 195 3.71 -6.21 6.74
N PRO A 196 4.05 -5.04 7.30
CA PRO A 196 4.13 -3.82 6.50
C PRO A 196 5.16 -3.94 5.36
N GLY A 197 6.27 -4.63 5.60
CA GLY A 197 7.33 -4.80 4.62
C GLY A 197 6.95 -5.54 3.35
N LEU A 198 5.82 -6.25 3.33
CA LEU A 198 5.28 -6.86 2.10
C LEU A 198 4.62 -5.85 1.16
N LEU A 199 4.21 -4.69 1.69
CA LEU A 199 3.30 -3.75 1.03
C LEU A 199 3.90 -2.36 0.86
N THR A 200 5.08 -2.09 1.42
CA THR A 200 5.76 -0.79 1.39
C THR A 200 7.25 -0.96 1.14
N GLY A 201 7.96 0.17 1.00
CA GLY A 201 9.39 0.18 0.68
C GLY A 201 9.67 -0.57 -0.62
N ARG A 202 10.62 -1.51 -0.58
CA ARG A 202 10.99 -2.38 -1.71
C ARG A 202 10.23 -3.72 -1.72
N GLY A 203 9.36 -3.98 -0.75
CA GLY A 203 8.57 -5.21 -0.68
C GLY A 203 7.79 -5.54 -1.96
N PRO A 204 7.00 -4.61 -2.50
CA PRO A 204 6.24 -4.83 -3.73
C PRO A 204 7.07 -5.25 -4.94
N ASP A 205 8.38 -4.94 -4.96
CA ASP A 205 9.27 -5.35 -6.06
C ASP A 205 9.62 -6.84 -6.05
N VAL A 206 9.53 -7.48 -4.88
CA VAL A 206 10.05 -8.84 -4.66
C VAL A 206 9.01 -9.83 -4.13
N CYS A 207 7.83 -9.36 -3.71
CA CYS A 207 6.81 -10.23 -3.12
C CYS A 207 5.89 -10.92 -4.14
N GLY A 208 5.83 -10.40 -5.37
CA GLY A 208 4.87 -10.87 -6.37
C GLY A 208 3.43 -10.73 -5.89
N GLN A 209 2.59 -11.74 -6.12
CA GLN A 209 1.23 -11.78 -5.57
C GLN A 209 1.26 -12.16 -4.09
N VAL A 210 0.77 -11.29 -3.21
CA VAL A 210 0.69 -11.55 -1.77
C VAL A 210 -0.65 -12.19 -1.40
N TRP A 211 -0.57 -13.33 -0.70
CA TRP A 211 -1.69 -14.04 -0.11
C TRP A 211 -1.55 -14.05 1.41
N LEU A 212 -2.67 -14.17 2.12
CA LEU A 212 -2.70 -14.32 3.57
C LEU A 212 -3.35 -15.65 3.93
N ALA A 213 -2.69 -16.44 4.77
CA ALA A 213 -3.31 -17.52 5.52
C ALA A 213 -3.34 -17.14 7.01
N ASP A 214 -4.51 -16.83 7.55
CA ASP A 214 -4.67 -16.36 8.95
C ASP A 214 -4.44 -17.46 10.02
N LEU A 215 -4.33 -18.72 9.55
CA LEU A 215 -4.17 -19.96 10.32
C LEU A 215 -5.23 -20.21 11.41
N GLY A 216 -6.33 -19.46 11.35
CA GLY A 216 -7.42 -19.45 12.34
C GLY A 216 -7.12 -18.69 13.63
N ILE A 217 -5.96 -18.03 13.74
CA ILE A 217 -5.51 -17.41 15.00
C ILE A 217 -5.44 -15.87 14.97
N GLN A 218 -5.53 -15.23 13.79
CA GLN A 218 -5.35 -13.77 13.68
C GLN A 218 -6.29 -12.97 14.59
N HIS A 219 -7.59 -13.28 14.58
CA HIS A 219 -8.59 -12.62 15.43
C HIS A 219 -8.38 -12.87 16.94
N ARG A 220 -7.45 -13.76 17.30
CA ARG A 220 -7.12 -14.14 18.69
C ARG A 220 -5.80 -13.58 19.18
N LEU A 221 -5.11 -12.74 18.39
CA LEU A 221 -3.85 -12.11 18.81
C LEU A 221 -4.00 -11.16 20.01
N GLY A 222 -5.24 -10.77 20.38
CA GLY A 222 -5.52 -9.93 21.55
C GLY A 222 -4.95 -8.51 21.47
N GLN A 223 -4.54 -8.08 20.28
CA GLN A 223 -3.88 -6.81 20.01
C GLN A 223 -4.58 -6.08 18.87
N THR A 224 -4.40 -4.76 18.81
CA THR A 224 -4.84 -3.94 17.67
C THR A 224 -3.78 -4.00 16.56
N PRO A 225 -4.18 -4.12 15.27
CA PRO A 225 -3.23 -4.02 14.16
C PRO A 225 -2.41 -2.73 14.21
N ALA A 226 -1.15 -2.79 13.80
CA ALA A 226 -0.27 -1.62 13.75
C ALA A 226 -0.68 -0.62 12.65
N LEU A 227 -1.27 -1.11 11.56
CA LEU A 227 -1.85 -0.29 10.51
C LEU A 227 -3.16 -0.89 10.02
N GLN A 228 -4.03 -0.03 9.50
CA GLN A 228 -5.20 -0.46 8.75
C GLN A 228 -4.85 -0.61 7.25
N LEU A 229 -5.17 -1.74 6.66
CA LEU A 229 -5.14 -1.92 5.20
C LEU A 229 -6.40 -1.30 4.59
N LEU A 230 -6.24 -0.37 3.66
CA LEU A 230 -7.38 0.29 3.02
C LEU A 230 -7.89 -0.50 1.80
N HIS A 231 -9.22 -0.62 1.72
CA HIS A 231 -9.90 -1.22 0.57
C HIS A 231 -10.84 -0.21 -0.06
N TRP A 232 -10.76 -0.04 -1.39
CA TRP A 232 -11.63 0.87 -2.13
C TRP A 232 -13.12 0.64 -1.82
N GLU A 233 -13.55 -0.62 -1.80
CA GLU A 233 -14.94 -1.02 -1.54
C GLU A 233 -15.44 -0.60 -0.14
N ALA A 234 -14.57 -0.60 0.87
CA ALA A 234 -14.92 -0.11 2.20
C ALA A 234 -14.87 1.42 2.26
N GLN A 235 -13.88 2.04 1.60
CA GLN A 235 -13.72 3.50 1.62
C GLN A 235 -14.83 4.21 0.84
N ARG A 236 -15.28 3.67 -0.29
CA ARG A 236 -16.31 4.30 -1.13
C ARG A 236 -17.65 4.50 -0.40
N ALA A 237 -17.91 3.71 0.66
CA ALA A 237 -19.10 3.88 1.50
C ALA A 237 -19.16 5.24 2.21
N PHE A 238 -18.01 5.89 2.41
CA PHE A 238 -17.89 7.23 3.01
C PHE A 238 -17.99 8.37 1.99
N TRP A 239 -18.29 8.06 0.72
CA TRP A 239 -18.42 9.09 -0.31
C TRP A 239 -19.59 10.05 0.00
N PRO A 240 -19.41 11.38 -0.16
CA PRO A 240 -20.48 12.36 0.02
C PRO A 240 -21.73 12.05 -0.82
N GLN A 241 -22.84 11.78 -0.15
CA GLN A 241 -24.14 11.58 -0.80
C GLN A 241 -24.73 12.91 -1.25
N ARG A 242 -25.15 13.00 -2.52
CA ARG A 242 -25.80 14.20 -3.06
C ARG A 242 -27.31 14.01 -3.13
N ARG A 243 -28.04 14.86 -2.43
CA ARG A 243 -29.52 14.91 -2.52
C ARG A 243 -29.93 15.33 -3.93
N ARG A 244 -31.06 14.79 -4.42
CA ARG A 244 -31.59 15.10 -5.75
C ARG A 244 -31.84 16.60 -6.00
N ALA A 245 -32.21 17.34 -4.96
CA ALA A 245 -32.47 18.78 -5.02
C ALA A 245 -31.23 19.65 -4.72
N ALA A 246 -30.05 19.06 -4.52
CA ALA A 246 -28.86 19.81 -4.16
C ALA A 246 -28.42 20.76 -5.28
N HIS A 247 -28.02 21.98 -4.90
CA HIS A 247 -27.44 22.95 -5.82
C HIS A 247 -25.91 23.01 -5.72
N LYS A 248 -25.25 23.66 -6.69
CA LYS A 248 -23.77 23.74 -6.79
C LYS A 248 -23.07 24.23 -5.51
N GLY A 249 -23.66 25.15 -4.76
CA GLY A 249 -23.11 25.60 -3.46
C GLY A 249 -23.08 24.53 -2.36
N GLU A 250 -24.06 23.62 -2.33
CA GLU A 250 -24.10 22.50 -1.37
C GLU A 250 -23.07 21.41 -1.71
N ALA A 251 -22.65 21.32 -2.98
CA ALA A 251 -21.65 20.37 -3.46
C ALA A 251 -20.19 20.81 -3.20
N GLY A 252 -19.99 21.86 -2.39
CA GLY A 252 -18.66 22.32 -2.01
C GLY A 252 -18.06 23.37 -2.95
N ARG A 253 -17.22 24.24 -2.38
CA ARG A 253 -16.45 25.27 -3.08
C ARG A 253 -14.97 25.10 -2.77
N LEU A 254 -14.16 24.82 -3.78
CA LEU A 254 -12.72 24.62 -3.64
C LEU A 254 -11.95 25.77 -4.31
N LEU A 255 -10.96 26.31 -3.60
CA LEU A 255 -9.91 27.12 -4.23
C LEU A 255 -8.65 26.27 -4.38
N VAL A 256 -8.05 26.31 -5.57
CA VAL A 256 -6.75 25.70 -5.85
C VAL A 256 -5.77 26.84 -6.15
N ALA A 257 -4.77 27.01 -5.29
CA ALA A 257 -3.82 28.11 -5.33
C ALA A 257 -2.40 27.60 -5.69
N GLY A 258 -1.75 28.24 -6.65
CA GLY A 258 -0.43 27.85 -7.14
C GLY A 258 -0.22 28.25 -8.60
N GLY A 259 0.56 27.45 -9.34
CA GLY A 259 0.82 27.72 -10.75
C GLY A 259 1.61 29.02 -10.97
N HIS A 260 2.83 29.06 -10.43
CA HIS A 260 3.88 30.00 -10.80
C HIS A 260 4.18 29.94 -12.30
N ALA A 261 4.84 30.98 -12.83
CA ALA A 261 5.21 31.11 -14.23
C ALA A 261 5.77 29.78 -14.81
N GLY A 262 5.11 29.27 -15.86
CA GLY A 262 5.48 28.01 -16.51
C GLY A 262 4.94 26.73 -15.86
N MET A 263 4.26 26.80 -14.71
CA MET A 263 3.74 25.64 -13.96
C MET A 263 2.21 25.63 -13.81
N SER A 264 1.50 26.36 -14.66
CA SER A 264 0.02 26.46 -14.65
C SER A 264 -0.71 25.13 -14.84
N GLY A 265 -0.05 24.13 -15.45
CA GLY A 265 -0.60 22.79 -15.67
C GLY A 265 -0.93 22.06 -14.37
N ALA A 266 -0.14 22.27 -13.30
CA ALA A 266 -0.30 21.58 -12.02
C ALA A 266 -1.65 21.91 -11.35
N ILE A 267 -1.94 23.19 -11.15
CA ILE A 267 -3.22 23.64 -10.58
C ILE A 267 -4.41 23.30 -11.47
N ARG A 268 -4.20 23.22 -12.79
CA ARG A 268 -5.26 22.84 -13.72
C ARG A 268 -5.61 21.36 -13.55
N LEU A 269 -4.62 20.47 -13.46
CA LEU A 269 -4.84 19.04 -13.18
C LEU A 269 -5.56 18.85 -11.85
N ALA A 270 -5.11 19.54 -10.79
CA ALA A 270 -5.78 19.51 -9.48
C ALA A 270 -7.24 19.99 -9.56
N GLY A 271 -7.49 21.11 -10.26
CA GLY A 271 -8.85 21.62 -10.45
C GLY A 271 -9.76 20.69 -11.26
N GLU A 272 -9.25 20.11 -12.34
CA GLU A 272 -9.99 19.12 -13.14
C GLU A 272 -10.32 17.87 -12.32
N ALA A 273 -9.38 17.38 -11.53
CA ALA A 273 -9.60 16.26 -10.62
C ALA A 273 -10.71 16.56 -9.62
N ALA A 274 -10.72 17.78 -9.06
CA ALA A 274 -11.73 18.19 -8.10
C ALA A 274 -13.15 18.25 -8.70
N LEU A 275 -13.26 18.81 -9.92
CA LEU A 275 -14.53 18.79 -10.67
C LEU A 275 -15.00 17.36 -10.93
N ARG A 276 -14.10 16.44 -11.30
CA ARG A 276 -14.43 15.02 -11.50
C ARG A 276 -14.83 14.30 -10.22
N CYS A 277 -14.33 14.75 -9.07
CA CYS A 277 -14.71 14.30 -7.73
C CYS A 277 -15.97 14.96 -7.18
N GLY A 278 -16.67 15.72 -8.01
CA GLY A 278 -18.00 16.24 -7.70
C GLY A 278 -18.00 17.59 -6.99
N THR A 279 -16.88 18.28 -6.79
CA THR A 279 -16.94 19.64 -6.22
C THR A 279 -17.84 20.54 -7.06
N GLY A 280 -18.76 21.24 -6.42
CA GLY A 280 -19.77 22.04 -7.11
C GLY A 280 -19.22 23.27 -7.81
N LEU A 281 -18.23 23.94 -7.21
CA LEU A 281 -17.51 25.07 -7.82
C LEU A 281 -16.02 24.97 -7.50
N VAL A 282 -15.18 25.13 -8.53
CA VAL A 282 -13.73 25.13 -8.41
C VAL A 282 -13.18 26.42 -8.99
N ARG A 283 -12.34 27.12 -8.22
CA ARG A 283 -11.65 28.32 -8.66
C ARG A 283 -10.14 28.16 -8.53
N LEU A 284 -9.42 28.48 -9.60
CA LEU A 284 -7.97 28.50 -9.65
C LEU A 284 -7.47 29.92 -9.33
N VAL A 285 -6.59 30.04 -8.33
CA VAL A 285 -5.89 31.28 -7.99
C VAL A 285 -4.43 31.11 -8.42
N SER A 286 -3.99 31.89 -9.40
CA SER A 286 -2.70 31.67 -10.04
C SER A 286 -1.98 32.97 -10.39
N HIS A 287 -0.77 32.85 -10.96
CA HIS A 287 -0.08 33.99 -11.53
C HIS A 287 -0.97 34.69 -12.58
N PRO A 288 -1.07 36.03 -12.62
CA PRO A 288 -2.04 36.74 -13.45
C PRO A 288 -1.91 36.42 -14.94
N GLU A 289 -0.69 36.12 -15.40
CA GLU A 289 -0.39 35.73 -16.79
C GLU A 289 -1.12 34.46 -17.25
N HIS A 290 -1.50 33.56 -16.33
CA HIS A 290 -2.17 32.29 -16.67
C HIS A 290 -3.69 32.38 -16.67
N VAL A 291 -4.26 33.38 -15.98
CA VAL A 291 -5.71 33.52 -15.76
C VAL A 291 -6.53 33.41 -17.05
N PRO A 292 -6.13 34.03 -18.19
CA PRO A 292 -6.88 33.94 -19.45
C PRO A 292 -6.84 32.55 -20.12
N PHE A 293 -5.88 31.70 -19.76
CA PHE A 293 -5.61 30.45 -20.48
C PHE A 293 -6.10 29.21 -19.74
N LEU A 294 -6.17 29.27 -18.40
CA LEU A 294 -6.44 28.13 -17.53
C LEU A 294 -7.80 27.45 -17.78
N ASN A 295 -8.82 28.19 -18.21
CA ASN A 295 -10.17 27.66 -18.45
C ASN A 295 -10.52 27.47 -19.94
N LEU A 296 -9.59 27.71 -20.88
CA LEU A 296 -9.88 27.66 -22.33
C LEU A 296 -10.43 26.31 -22.81
N THR A 297 -9.93 25.20 -22.25
CA THR A 297 -10.36 23.84 -22.61
C THR A 297 -11.14 23.15 -21.50
N ARG A 298 -11.43 23.89 -20.42
CA ARG A 298 -12.23 23.50 -19.25
C ARG A 298 -12.98 24.72 -18.72
N PRO A 299 -14.05 25.16 -19.41
CA PRO A 299 -14.78 26.37 -19.06
C PRO A 299 -15.47 26.29 -17.69
N GLU A 300 -15.61 25.09 -17.12
CA GLU A 300 -16.14 24.88 -15.78
C GLU A 300 -15.21 25.42 -14.67
N LEU A 301 -13.92 25.63 -14.98
CA LEU A 301 -12.96 26.23 -14.05
C LEU A 301 -13.12 27.75 -14.01
N MET A 302 -13.29 28.28 -12.81
CA MET A 302 -13.21 29.72 -12.56
C MET A 302 -11.75 30.10 -12.32
N THR A 303 -11.30 31.26 -12.77
CA THR A 303 -9.91 31.69 -12.62
C THR A 303 -9.81 33.06 -11.95
N ALA A 304 -8.76 33.28 -11.17
CA ALA A 304 -8.43 34.54 -10.53
C ALA A 304 -6.91 34.71 -10.41
N GLY A 305 -6.44 35.95 -10.42
CA GLY A 305 -5.02 36.28 -10.31
C GLY A 305 -4.60 36.63 -8.89
N PHE A 306 -3.35 36.33 -8.53
CA PHE A 306 -2.70 36.82 -7.31
C PHE A 306 -1.39 37.54 -7.66
N PRO A 307 -1.06 38.70 -7.06
CA PRO A 307 -1.77 39.40 -5.98
C PRO A 307 -3.10 40.04 -6.43
N GLY A 308 -3.93 40.43 -5.46
CA GLY A 308 -5.22 41.11 -5.69
C GLY A 308 -6.47 40.26 -5.47
N PHE A 309 -6.32 38.96 -5.21
CA PHE A 309 -7.43 38.09 -4.80
C PHE A 309 -7.65 38.14 -3.28
N ASP A 310 -8.87 38.50 -2.87
CA ASP A 310 -9.28 38.66 -1.46
C ASP A 310 -10.48 37.76 -1.06
N GLN A 311 -11.09 37.05 -2.00
CA GLN A 311 -12.30 36.23 -1.78
C GLN A 311 -11.99 34.84 -1.19
N TRP A 312 -11.06 34.74 -0.24
CA TRP A 312 -10.66 33.47 0.38
C TRP A 312 -11.81 32.81 1.16
N GLU A 313 -12.65 33.63 1.82
CA GLU A 313 -13.83 33.19 2.57
C GLU A 313 -14.90 32.49 1.73
N TRP A 314 -14.86 32.67 0.40
CA TRP A 314 -15.76 31.98 -0.51
C TRP A 314 -15.54 30.46 -0.52
N ALA A 315 -14.34 29.98 -0.20
CA ALA A 315 -14.04 28.56 -0.21
C ALA A 315 -14.50 27.85 1.06
N HIS A 316 -14.89 26.59 0.89
CA HIS A 316 -15.03 25.63 1.98
C HIS A 316 -13.71 24.91 2.29
N ALA A 317 -12.85 24.72 1.27
CA ALA A 317 -11.51 24.16 1.43
C ALA A 317 -10.53 24.71 0.41
N LEU A 318 -9.23 24.56 0.66
CA LEU A 318 -8.14 25.01 -0.20
C LEU A 318 -7.23 23.83 -0.63
N VAL A 319 -6.65 23.93 -1.81
CA VAL A 319 -5.45 23.19 -2.20
C VAL A 319 -4.37 24.21 -2.48
N LEU A 320 -3.19 24.05 -1.91
CA LEU A 320 -2.07 24.94 -2.11
C LEU A 320 -0.79 24.15 -2.37
N GLY A 321 -0.01 24.61 -3.36
CA GLY A 321 1.32 24.07 -3.61
C GLY A 321 1.60 23.52 -5.01
N PRO A 322 0.63 22.91 -5.72
CA PRO A 322 0.83 22.46 -7.11
C PRO A 322 1.42 23.57 -7.99
N GLY A 323 2.67 23.39 -8.42
CA GLY A 323 3.43 24.35 -9.20
C GLY A 323 3.58 25.73 -8.55
N LEU A 324 3.59 25.84 -7.22
CA LEU A 324 3.57 27.13 -6.50
C LEU A 324 4.88 27.93 -6.66
N GLY A 325 6.02 27.28 -6.88
CA GLY A 325 7.32 27.96 -6.85
C GLY A 325 7.79 28.26 -5.42
N ARG A 326 8.95 28.91 -5.27
CA ARG A 326 9.62 29.13 -3.96
C ARG A 326 10.11 30.56 -3.71
N ASP A 327 9.60 31.51 -4.48
CA ASP A 327 9.98 32.92 -4.40
C ASP A 327 9.07 33.72 -3.46
N ASP A 328 9.19 35.06 -3.48
CA ASP A 328 8.39 35.95 -2.63
C ASP A 328 6.91 35.95 -3.00
N TRP A 329 6.57 35.79 -4.28
CA TRP A 329 5.18 35.64 -4.70
C TRP A 329 4.56 34.38 -4.08
N SER A 330 5.32 33.29 -4.10
CA SER A 330 4.93 31.99 -3.55
C SER A 330 4.70 32.08 -2.03
N ARG A 331 5.60 32.75 -1.31
CA ARG A 331 5.49 33.02 0.14
C ARG A 331 4.27 33.88 0.47
N ALA A 332 4.02 34.93 -0.30
CA ALA A 332 2.86 35.80 -0.10
C ALA A 332 1.54 35.05 -0.32
N LEU A 333 1.48 34.20 -1.35
CA LEU A 333 0.31 33.36 -1.63
C LEU A 333 0.06 32.34 -0.52
N LEU A 334 1.12 31.68 -0.03
CA LEU A 334 1.05 30.76 1.12
C LEU A 334 0.54 31.47 2.37
N ALA A 335 1.09 32.64 2.70
CA ALA A 335 0.67 33.41 3.88
C ALA A 335 -0.82 33.82 3.80
N ALA A 336 -1.29 34.25 2.63
CA ALA A 336 -2.70 34.59 2.41
C ALA A 336 -3.62 33.38 2.57
N ALA A 337 -3.25 32.23 1.99
CA ALA A 337 -4.01 30.99 2.09
C ALA A 337 -4.07 30.44 3.53
N LEU A 338 -2.95 30.45 4.26
CA LEU A 338 -2.90 30.03 5.67
C LEU A 338 -3.77 30.93 6.56
N SER A 339 -3.77 32.23 6.29
CA SER A 339 -4.56 33.21 7.06
C SER A 339 -6.07 33.03 6.91
N ALA A 340 -6.53 32.37 5.83
CA ALA A 340 -7.95 32.09 5.62
C ALA A 340 -8.54 31.04 6.59
N GLY A 341 -7.69 30.28 7.30
CA GLY A 341 -8.13 29.34 8.34
C GLY A 341 -9.04 28.19 7.85
N LYS A 342 -9.10 27.94 6.54
CA LYS A 342 -9.92 26.87 5.95
C LYS A 342 -9.22 25.51 6.01
N PRO A 343 -9.97 24.39 6.02
CA PRO A 343 -9.39 23.07 5.76
C PRO A 343 -8.61 23.10 4.45
N MET A 344 -7.43 22.47 4.41
CA MET A 344 -6.57 22.58 3.24
C MET A 344 -5.70 21.36 2.95
N VAL A 345 -5.35 21.19 1.68
CA VAL A 345 -4.26 20.31 1.24
C VAL A 345 -3.03 21.16 1.00
N LEU A 346 -1.90 20.77 1.57
CA LEU A 346 -0.58 21.34 1.31
C LEU A 346 0.26 20.29 0.60
N ASP A 347 0.71 20.61 -0.60
CA ASP A 347 1.48 19.70 -1.47
C ASP A 347 2.69 20.40 -2.08
N ALA A 348 3.60 19.65 -2.67
CA ALA A 348 4.66 20.19 -3.52
C ALA A 348 5.43 21.35 -2.87
N ASP A 349 5.58 22.47 -3.58
CA ASP A 349 6.34 23.61 -3.11
C ASP A 349 5.76 24.27 -1.85
N ALA A 350 4.47 24.11 -1.56
CA ALA A 350 3.91 24.60 -0.30
C ALA A 350 4.58 23.90 0.90
N LEU A 351 4.87 22.60 0.79
CA LEU A 351 5.56 21.84 1.83
C LEU A 351 6.98 22.36 2.09
N HIS A 352 7.68 22.78 1.03
CA HIS A 352 9.02 23.36 1.15
C HIS A 352 9.02 24.77 1.75
N LEU A 353 7.93 25.52 1.58
CA LEU A 353 7.78 26.87 2.09
C LEU A 353 7.19 26.94 3.50
N LEU A 354 6.68 25.82 4.02
CA LEU A 354 6.14 25.78 5.38
C LEU A 354 7.23 26.14 6.40
N GLN A 355 6.97 27.20 7.16
CA GLN A 355 7.76 27.60 8.31
C GLN A 355 6.83 27.70 9.51
N GLY A 356 7.22 27.06 10.62
CA GLY A 356 6.45 27.10 11.86
C GLY A 356 5.26 26.15 11.89
N ARG A 357 4.14 26.61 12.46
CA ARG A 357 3.01 25.73 12.84
C ARG A 357 2.08 25.45 11.66
N VAL A 358 1.91 24.16 11.35
CA VAL A 358 0.96 23.66 10.36
C VAL A 358 -0.47 23.72 10.93
N PRO A 359 -1.49 24.11 10.15
CA PRO A 359 -2.88 24.02 10.59
C PRO A 359 -3.30 22.58 10.89
N ALA A 360 -3.96 22.36 12.03
CA ALA A 360 -4.41 21.01 12.43
C ALA A 360 -5.43 20.39 11.46
N ASN A 361 -6.18 21.24 10.74
CA ASN A 361 -7.14 20.85 9.71
C ASN A 361 -6.51 20.70 8.31
N ALA A 362 -5.18 20.60 8.21
CA ALA A 362 -4.47 20.37 6.97
C ALA A 362 -4.26 18.87 6.67
N VAL A 363 -4.18 18.56 5.38
CA VAL A 363 -3.60 17.31 4.85
C VAL A 363 -2.30 17.65 4.15
N LEU A 364 -1.18 17.10 4.63
CA LEU A 364 0.12 17.18 3.97
C LEU A 364 0.28 15.97 3.05
N THR A 365 0.74 16.17 1.82
CA THR A 365 0.90 15.07 0.85
C THR A 365 2.34 14.88 0.36
N PRO A 366 3.36 14.77 1.23
CA PRO A 366 4.75 14.67 0.79
C PRO A 366 5.06 13.38 0.03
N HIS A 367 5.89 13.46 -1.02
CA HIS A 367 6.70 12.34 -1.50
C HIS A 367 7.97 12.21 -0.64
N ALA A 368 8.79 11.17 -0.86
CA ALA A 368 9.97 10.93 -0.02
C ALA A 368 10.96 12.11 0.07
N GLY A 369 11.26 12.79 -1.06
CA GLY A 369 12.04 14.03 -1.06
C GLY A 369 11.44 15.20 -0.24
N GLU A 370 10.13 15.43 -0.33
CA GLU A 370 9.44 16.46 0.46
C GLU A 370 9.42 16.09 1.94
N ALA A 371 9.17 14.80 2.26
CA ALA A 371 9.22 14.28 3.62
C ALA A 371 10.62 14.42 4.24
N ALA A 372 11.66 14.07 3.49
CA ALA A 372 13.05 14.21 3.92
C ALA A 372 13.39 15.67 4.24
N ALA A 373 12.95 16.61 3.38
CA ALA A 373 13.13 18.04 3.62
C ALA A 373 12.39 18.52 4.89
N LEU A 374 11.15 18.06 5.12
CA LEU A 374 10.38 18.40 6.32
C LEU A 374 11.00 17.82 7.60
N LEU A 375 11.55 16.62 7.53
CA LEU A 375 12.18 15.93 8.67
C LEU A 375 13.64 16.36 8.92
N GLY A 376 14.27 17.07 7.97
CA GLY A 376 15.68 17.42 8.04
C GLY A 376 16.62 16.20 7.89
N CYS A 377 16.19 15.20 7.11
CA CYS A 377 16.96 13.98 6.85
C CYS A 377 17.12 13.74 5.34
N THR A 378 17.68 12.60 4.95
CA THR A 378 17.87 12.19 3.56
C THR A 378 16.70 11.37 3.03
N VAL A 379 16.54 11.33 1.69
CA VAL A 379 15.54 10.48 1.03
C VAL A 379 15.75 9.00 1.38
N ALA A 380 17.02 8.56 1.46
CA ALA A 380 17.34 7.19 1.79
C ALA A 380 16.87 6.81 3.21
N GLU A 381 17.00 7.70 4.19
CA GLU A 381 16.50 7.47 5.55
C GLU A 381 14.96 7.35 5.57
N VAL A 382 14.25 8.17 4.79
CA VAL A 382 12.79 8.06 4.65
C VAL A 382 12.38 6.74 3.98
N GLU A 383 13.04 6.37 2.88
CA GLU A 383 12.72 5.14 2.13
C GLU A 383 13.08 3.86 2.91
N ASN A 384 14.11 3.92 3.77
CA ASN A 384 14.50 2.81 4.62
C ASN A 384 13.45 2.51 5.70
N ASP A 385 12.79 3.53 6.26
CA ASP A 385 11.70 3.33 7.20
C ASP A 385 10.59 4.39 7.03
N ARG A 386 9.75 4.15 6.03
CA ARG A 386 8.61 5.03 5.71
C ARG A 386 7.57 5.08 6.83
N LEU A 387 7.46 4.03 7.64
CA LEU A 387 6.53 3.99 8.77
C LEU A 387 7.00 4.91 9.90
N ALA A 388 8.29 4.89 10.21
CA ALA A 388 8.88 5.83 11.17
C ALA A 388 8.75 7.28 10.66
N ALA A 389 9.09 7.53 9.39
CA ALA A 389 9.02 8.85 8.79
C ALA A 389 7.60 9.46 8.84
N VAL A 390 6.57 8.71 8.46
CA VAL A 390 5.19 9.23 8.46
C VAL A 390 4.66 9.48 9.89
N ARG A 391 5.06 8.67 10.88
CA ARG A 391 4.74 8.91 12.30
C ARG A 391 5.40 10.19 12.79
N GLN A 392 6.69 10.36 12.53
CA GLN A 392 7.43 11.54 12.95
C GLN A 392 6.86 12.82 12.31
N LEU A 393 6.49 12.78 11.03
CA LEU A 393 5.81 13.91 10.37
C LEU A 393 4.47 14.25 11.04
N ARG A 394 3.66 13.24 11.36
CA ARG A 394 2.38 13.45 12.07
C ARG A 394 2.61 14.06 13.44
N GLU A 395 3.60 13.57 14.19
CA GLU A 395 3.95 14.08 15.52
C GLU A 395 4.44 15.54 15.48
N GLN A 396 5.31 15.87 14.53
CA GLN A 396 5.87 17.23 14.39
C GLN A 396 4.84 18.25 13.92
N THR A 397 3.91 17.85 13.04
CA THR A 397 2.99 18.78 12.38
C THR A 397 1.60 18.83 13.01
N GLY A 398 1.16 17.74 13.64
CA GLY A 398 -0.22 17.55 14.10
C GLY A 398 -1.27 17.44 12.98
N ALA A 399 -0.86 17.59 11.71
CA ALA A 399 -1.71 17.52 10.53
C ALA A 399 -1.84 16.09 10.03
N VAL A 400 -2.85 15.79 9.20
CA VAL A 400 -2.93 14.47 8.56
C VAL A 400 -1.84 14.39 7.50
N VAL A 401 -1.09 13.29 7.46
CA VAL A 401 0.04 13.12 6.54
C VAL A 401 -0.23 11.97 5.59
N VAL A 402 -0.08 12.21 4.30
CA VAL A 402 -0.07 11.20 3.23
C VAL A 402 1.34 11.11 2.68
N LEU A 403 2.10 10.10 3.10
CA LEU A 403 3.42 9.82 2.53
C LEU A 403 3.28 9.01 1.24
N LYS A 404 3.39 9.71 0.11
CA LYS A 404 3.24 9.17 -1.25
C LYS A 404 4.35 8.14 -1.55
N GLY A 405 4.00 7.10 -2.29
CA GLY A 405 4.91 6.01 -2.70
C GLY A 405 4.15 4.69 -2.89
N ALA A 406 4.83 3.62 -3.32
CA ALA A 406 4.25 2.28 -3.41
C ALA A 406 3.75 1.83 -2.03
N GLY A 407 2.46 1.50 -1.87
CA GLY A 407 1.89 1.37 -0.52
C GLY A 407 1.84 2.71 0.19
N SER A 408 1.09 3.69 -0.35
CA SER A 408 1.02 5.02 0.25
C SER A 408 0.51 4.94 1.69
N LEU A 409 1.18 5.65 2.60
CA LEU A 409 0.89 5.63 4.03
C LEU A 409 0.12 6.89 4.43
N ILE A 410 -0.89 6.72 5.28
CA ILE A 410 -1.69 7.80 5.83
C ILE A 410 -1.58 7.77 7.36
N ALA A 411 -1.19 8.88 7.97
CA ALA A 411 -1.14 9.06 9.42
C ALA A 411 -2.15 10.12 9.84
N GLY A 412 -3.11 9.72 10.68
CA GLY A 412 -4.15 10.59 11.23
C GLY A 412 -4.43 10.30 12.71
N GLU A 413 -5.60 10.74 13.19
CA GLU A 413 -6.04 10.52 14.57
C GLU A 413 -6.44 9.06 14.81
N ALA A 414 -7.00 8.38 13.81
CA ALA A 414 -7.33 6.96 13.89
C ALA A 414 -6.10 6.03 13.74
N GLY A 415 -4.89 6.59 13.74
CA GLY A 415 -3.63 5.87 13.60
C GLY A 415 -3.12 5.82 12.16
N LEU A 416 -2.38 4.75 11.84
CA LEU A 416 -1.79 4.56 10.52
C LEU A 416 -2.68 3.72 9.60
N ALA A 417 -2.67 4.05 8.32
CA ALA A 417 -3.26 3.25 7.27
C ALA A 417 -2.35 3.13 6.05
N LEU A 418 -2.52 2.07 5.28
CA LEU A 418 -1.78 1.80 4.05
C LEU A 418 -2.76 1.55 2.91
N CYS A 419 -2.54 2.21 1.76
CA CYS A 419 -3.26 1.94 0.53
C CYS A 419 -2.46 0.94 -0.33
N PRO A 420 -2.96 -0.30 -0.56
CA PRO A 420 -2.26 -1.31 -1.34
C PRO A 420 -2.50 -1.20 -2.86
N HIS A 421 -3.38 -0.29 -3.28
CA HIS A 421 -3.75 -0.11 -4.69
C HIS A 421 -2.71 0.74 -5.42
N GLY A 422 -2.86 0.81 -6.74
CA GLY A 422 -1.99 1.58 -7.62
C GLY A 422 -0.93 0.71 -8.30
N ASN A 423 -0.24 1.30 -9.26
CA ASN A 423 0.70 0.58 -10.11
C ASN A 423 1.86 1.47 -10.58
N PRO A 424 2.95 0.87 -11.09
CA PRO A 424 4.13 1.62 -11.54
C PRO A 424 3.86 2.68 -12.63
N GLY A 425 2.80 2.56 -13.42
CA GLY A 425 2.43 3.56 -14.43
C GLY A 425 2.09 4.93 -13.83
N MET A 426 1.76 4.96 -12.54
CA MET A 426 1.50 6.20 -11.80
C MET A 426 2.79 6.97 -11.42
N ALA A 427 3.98 6.45 -11.73
CA ALA A 427 5.24 7.18 -11.59
C ALA A 427 5.40 8.21 -12.74
N SER A 428 4.47 9.16 -12.83
CA SER A 428 4.37 10.15 -13.91
C SER A 428 4.06 11.54 -13.34
N GLY A 429 4.53 12.58 -14.03
CA GLY A 429 4.29 13.96 -13.63
C GLY A 429 2.80 14.30 -13.55
N GLY A 430 2.41 15.07 -12.54
CA GLY A 430 1.02 15.50 -12.33
C GLY A 430 0.12 14.56 -11.53
N MET A 431 0.59 13.34 -11.19
CA MET A 431 -0.19 12.41 -10.34
C MET A 431 -0.38 12.98 -8.92
N GLY A 432 0.62 13.66 -8.38
CA GLY A 432 0.53 14.38 -7.10
C GLY A 432 -0.51 15.50 -7.15
N ASP A 433 -0.48 16.34 -8.18
CA ASP A 433 -1.43 17.44 -8.37
C ASP A 433 -2.87 16.92 -8.43
N LEU A 434 -3.07 15.82 -9.16
CA LEU A 434 -4.36 15.16 -9.30
C LEU A 434 -4.85 14.60 -7.95
N LEU A 435 -3.98 13.95 -7.17
CA LEU A 435 -4.29 13.49 -5.81
C LEU A 435 -4.68 14.67 -4.90
N SER A 436 -3.95 15.78 -4.94
CA SER A 436 -4.26 16.97 -4.14
C SER A 436 -5.62 17.57 -4.49
N GLY A 437 -5.96 17.58 -5.79
CA GLY A 437 -7.30 17.95 -6.27
C GLY A 437 -8.41 17.04 -5.75
N ILE A 438 -8.18 15.71 -5.74
CA ILE A 438 -9.12 14.72 -5.20
C ILE A 438 -9.36 14.96 -3.71
N ILE A 439 -8.30 15.06 -2.91
CA ILE A 439 -8.42 15.26 -1.46
C ILE A 439 -9.08 16.61 -1.17
N GLY A 440 -8.68 17.68 -1.87
CA GLY A 440 -9.29 19.00 -1.74
C GLY A 440 -10.79 19.01 -2.07
N ALA A 441 -11.22 18.23 -3.06
CA ALA A 441 -12.62 18.07 -3.39
C ALA A 441 -13.45 17.42 -2.28
N LEU A 442 -12.88 16.42 -1.61
CA LEU A 442 -13.52 15.73 -0.49
C LEU A 442 -13.61 16.65 0.73
N LEU A 443 -12.55 17.42 1.03
CA LEU A 443 -12.57 18.46 2.05
C LEU A 443 -13.65 19.51 1.77
N ALA A 444 -13.74 20.01 0.54
CA ALA A 444 -14.73 21.01 0.14
C ALA A 444 -16.18 20.50 0.27
N GLN A 445 -16.37 19.17 0.20
CA GLN A 445 -17.65 18.49 0.40
C GLN A 445 -17.93 18.14 1.87
N GLY A 446 -17.05 18.53 2.80
CA GLY A 446 -17.28 18.45 4.24
C GLY A 446 -16.68 17.23 4.94
N LEU A 447 -15.84 16.44 4.27
CA LEU A 447 -15.12 15.35 4.95
C LEU A 447 -14.05 15.92 5.89
N THR A 448 -13.78 15.19 6.97
CA THR A 448 -12.63 15.46 7.83
C THR A 448 -11.32 15.23 7.07
N PRO A 449 -10.21 15.87 7.46
CA PRO A 449 -8.90 15.68 6.81
C PRO A 449 -8.49 14.22 6.65
N GLU A 450 -8.68 13.41 7.69
CA GLU A 450 -8.30 12.00 7.65
C GLU A 450 -9.22 11.18 6.72
N ALA A 451 -10.53 11.41 6.77
CA ALA A 451 -11.46 10.73 5.87
C ALA A 451 -11.21 11.10 4.40
N ALA A 452 -10.96 12.39 4.12
CA ALA A 452 -10.63 12.87 2.79
C ALA A 452 -9.31 12.26 2.27
N ALA A 453 -8.28 12.18 3.11
CA ALA A 453 -7.00 11.58 2.75
C ALA A 453 -7.14 10.07 2.42
N ARG A 454 -7.76 9.29 3.31
CA ARG A 454 -7.93 7.84 3.12
C ARG A 454 -8.74 7.51 1.87
N LEU A 455 -9.89 8.17 1.69
CA LEU A 455 -10.75 7.98 0.53
C LEU A 455 -10.09 8.48 -0.76
N GLY A 456 -9.46 9.66 -0.73
CA GLY A 456 -8.83 10.27 -1.88
C GLY A 456 -7.64 9.46 -2.41
N VAL A 457 -6.78 8.96 -1.52
CA VAL A 457 -5.66 8.09 -1.88
C VAL A 457 -6.16 6.77 -2.49
N CYS A 458 -7.20 6.16 -1.92
CA CYS A 458 -7.77 4.92 -2.49
C CYS A 458 -8.40 5.15 -3.86
N LEU A 459 -9.18 6.22 -4.04
CA LEU A 459 -9.77 6.56 -5.33
C LEU A 459 -8.68 6.79 -6.38
N HIS A 460 -7.65 7.56 -6.03
CA HIS A 460 -6.53 7.88 -6.92
C HIS A 460 -5.81 6.61 -7.39
N ALA A 461 -5.42 5.75 -6.44
CA ALA A 461 -4.70 4.52 -6.71
C ALA A 461 -5.56 3.53 -7.53
N GLN A 462 -6.82 3.33 -7.14
CA GLN A 462 -7.75 2.46 -7.86
C GLN A 462 -8.05 2.97 -9.29
N ALA A 463 -8.11 4.29 -9.49
CA ALA A 463 -8.25 4.89 -10.81
C ALA A 463 -7.01 4.63 -11.67
N GLY A 464 -5.81 4.68 -11.09
CA GLY A 464 -4.58 4.30 -11.75
C GLY A 464 -4.61 2.84 -12.21
N ASP A 465 -5.10 1.92 -11.38
CA ASP A 465 -5.21 0.49 -11.75
C ASP A 465 -6.18 0.27 -12.90
N LEU A 466 -7.29 1.00 -12.93
CA LEU A 466 -8.22 0.96 -14.05
C LEU A 466 -7.63 1.58 -15.33
N ALA A 467 -6.81 2.63 -15.21
CA ALA A 467 -6.13 3.23 -16.35
C ALA A 467 -5.07 2.29 -16.94
N ALA A 468 -4.42 1.48 -16.11
CA ALA A 468 -3.37 0.54 -16.51
C ALA A 468 -3.83 -0.59 -17.43
N VAL A 469 -5.14 -0.78 -17.62
CA VAL A 469 -5.70 -1.80 -18.53
C VAL A 469 -5.17 -1.65 -19.96
N HIS A 470 -4.81 -0.44 -20.37
CA HIS A 470 -4.22 -0.15 -21.69
C HIS A 470 -2.68 -0.17 -21.70
N GLY A 471 -2.06 -0.59 -20.60
CA GLY A 471 -0.62 -0.54 -20.37
C GLY A 471 -0.24 0.54 -19.34
N MET A 472 0.90 0.33 -18.68
CA MET A 472 1.41 1.24 -17.64
C MET A 472 2.41 2.28 -18.18
N VAL A 473 3.13 1.96 -19.26
CA VAL A 473 4.14 2.86 -19.84
C VAL A 473 3.44 3.97 -20.64
N GLY A 474 3.75 5.22 -20.33
CA GLY A 474 3.18 6.40 -21.00
C GLY A 474 1.87 6.90 -20.39
N MET A 475 1.42 6.32 -19.28
CA MET A 475 0.25 6.80 -18.53
C MET A 475 0.45 8.24 -18.04
N LEU A 476 -0.56 9.08 -18.26
CA LEU A 476 -0.60 10.46 -17.82
C LEU A 476 -1.60 10.63 -16.67
N ALA A 477 -1.41 11.65 -15.85
CA ALA A 477 -2.37 11.97 -14.79
C ALA A 477 -3.80 12.17 -15.32
N SER A 478 -3.94 12.83 -16.49
CA SER A 478 -5.24 13.05 -17.12
C SER A 478 -5.99 11.77 -17.48
N ASP A 479 -5.29 10.64 -17.65
CA ASP A 479 -5.90 9.36 -17.99
C ASP A 479 -6.75 8.81 -16.82
N LEU A 480 -6.46 9.24 -15.59
CA LEU A 480 -7.22 8.84 -14.40
C LEU A 480 -8.56 9.58 -14.28
N LEU A 481 -8.77 10.71 -14.96
CA LEU A 481 -10.00 11.51 -14.82
C LEU A 481 -11.27 10.73 -15.20
N THR A 482 -11.19 9.87 -16.22
CA THR A 482 -12.32 9.02 -16.65
C THR A 482 -12.56 7.87 -15.67
N PRO A 483 -11.53 7.05 -15.31
CA PRO A 483 -11.64 6.07 -14.24
C PRO A 483 -12.18 6.62 -12.91
N ILE A 484 -11.73 7.80 -12.47
CA ILE A 484 -12.22 8.48 -11.26
C ILE A 484 -13.73 8.66 -11.33
N ARG A 485 -14.21 9.28 -12.42
CA ARG A 485 -15.64 9.50 -12.60
C ARG A 485 -16.40 8.17 -12.63
N ARG A 486 -15.85 7.14 -13.26
CA ARG A 486 -16.49 5.81 -13.28
C ARG A 486 -16.59 5.22 -11.88
N LEU A 487 -15.50 5.19 -11.12
CA LEU A 487 -15.44 4.62 -9.76
C LEU A 487 -16.44 5.27 -8.82
N ILE A 488 -16.54 6.61 -8.86
CA ILE A 488 -17.48 7.36 -8.00
C ILE A 488 -18.95 7.08 -8.35
N ASN A 489 -19.24 6.84 -9.63
CA ASN A 489 -20.61 6.64 -10.12
C ASN A 489 -20.97 5.16 -10.31
N ARG A 490 -20.12 4.21 -9.89
CA ARG A 490 -20.50 2.80 -9.81
C ARG A 490 -21.51 2.66 -8.68
N THR A 491 -22.78 2.79 -9.03
CA THR A 491 -23.83 2.11 -8.29
C THR A 491 -23.63 0.63 -8.57
N ASP A 492 -23.47 -0.20 -7.54
CA ASP A 492 -23.80 -1.60 -7.71
C ASP A 492 -25.19 -1.65 -8.37
N GLU A 493 -25.42 -2.56 -9.31
CA GLU A 493 -26.68 -2.72 -10.06
C GLU A 493 -27.92 -2.97 -9.16
N HIS A 494 -27.80 -2.84 -7.84
CA HIS A 494 -28.84 -3.07 -6.84
C HIS A 494 -29.67 -1.83 -6.48
N ASP A 495 -29.24 -0.60 -6.80
CA ASP A 495 -30.00 0.61 -6.39
C ASP A 495 -31.14 1.01 -7.37
N ASN A 496 -31.29 0.29 -8.49
CA ASN A 496 -32.42 0.44 -9.42
C ASN A 496 -33.43 -0.72 -9.40
N ASN A 497 -33.19 -1.78 -8.61
CA ASN A 497 -34.22 -2.77 -8.31
C ASN A 497 -34.91 -2.39 -7.00
N LYS A 498 -35.76 -1.36 -7.05
CA LYS A 498 -36.94 -1.40 -6.18
C LYS A 498 -37.73 -2.65 -6.58
N PRO A 499 -38.10 -3.56 -5.66
CA PRO A 499 -39.09 -4.56 -5.98
C PRO A 499 -40.35 -3.82 -6.41
N ASP A 500 -40.88 -4.23 -7.56
CA ASP A 500 -42.19 -3.81 -8.05
C ASP A 500 -43.20 -3.92 -6.90
N PRO A 501 -43.90 -2.83 -6.51
CA PRO A 501 -44.93 -2.95 -5.51
C PRO A 501 -46.14 -3.62 -6.16
N ASP A 502 -46.18 -4.95 -6.03
CA ASP A 502 -47.36 -5.81 -6.12
C ASP A 502 -48.01 -5.96 -7.53
N PRO A 503 -47.88 -7.13 -8.20
CA PRO A 503 -48.65 -7.44 -9.41
C PRO A 503 -50.06 -7.95 -9.03
N GLY A 504 -50.75 -7.22 -8.16
CA GLY A 504 -51.93 -7.69 -7.45
C GLY A 504 -53.05 -6.66 -7.33
N ARG A 505 -53.59 -6.19 -8.47
CA ARG A 505 -55.01 -5.79 -8.63
C ARG A 505 -55.41 -5.56 -10.07
#